data_AF-A0A1I7UQ02-F1
#
_entry.id   AF-A0A1I7UQ02-F1
#
_cell.length_a   1.000
_cell.length_b   1.000
_cell.length_c   1.000
_cell.angle_alpha   90.00
_cell.angle_beta   90.00
_cell.angle_gamma   90.00
#
_symmetry.space_group_name_H-M   'P 1'
#
loop_
_entity.id
_entity.type
_entity.pdbx_description
1 polymer ?
#
loop_
_entity_poly.entity_id
_entity_poly.type
_entity_poly.pdbx_seq_one_letter_code
_entity_poly.pdbx_strand_id
1 'polypeptide(L)'
;MSRSTMLSAKPRKSLIDLAEDSGFFDLNASDLVFDISTTSPARYYDFVLSCRRCPASEGNGKMLYLMKFDQSVNLELFESCHVPQEVFDDGMPQSDLGLMTLAVLIWKNIIAKSRVLCLVRNMEGDNSQALEALKRATYKFSVSHHVQTLVPRRASVSSGSSFGSNHSYLTDGMKMRVLLCQSKNEVEHISAQSIREAKALLNPSSNPILCVCFPLI
;
A
#
# COMPACT_ATOMS: atom_id res chain seq x y z
N MET A 1 -20.11 17.87 38.80
CA MET A 1 -18.87 17.07 38.77
C MET A 1 -18.51 16.81 37.32
N SER A 2 -17.58 17.59 36.75
CA SER A 2 -17.09 17.39 35.38
C SER A 2 -16.23 16.14 35.31
N ARG A 3 -16.60 15.18 34.46
CA ARG A 3 -15.72 14.08 34.06
C ARG A 3 -14.73 14.62 33.04
N SER A 4 -13.50 14.84 33.49
CA SER A 4 -12.35 15.03 32.60
C SER A 4 -12.18 13.77 31.75
N THR A 5 -12.54 13.86 30.47
CA THR A 5 -12.17 12.86 29.47
C THR A 5 -10.65 12.88 29.33
N MET A 6 -9.98 11.89 29.93
CA MET A 6 -8.57 11.65 29.64
C MET A 6 -8.46 11.29 28.16
N LEU A 7 -7.90 12.21 27.36
CA LEU A 7 -7.39 11.93 26.04
C LEU A 7 -6.28 10.89 26.20
N SER A 8 -6.62 9.62 26.01
CA SER A 8 -5.64 8.55 25.87
C SER A 8 -4.93 8.75 24.52
N ALA A 9 -3.99 9.69 24.48
CA ALA A 9 -3.10 9.88 23.35
C ALA A 9 -2.16 8.68 23.30
N LYS A 10 -2.57 7.62 22.60
CA LYS A 10 -1.63 6.56 22.22
C LYS A 10 -0.46 7.23 21.49
N PRO A 11 0.80 6.91 21.84
CA PRO A 11 1.95 7.50 21.16
C PRO A 11 1.83 7.22 19.66
N ARG A 12 1.98 8.27 18.85
CA ARG A 12 1.98 8.14 17.39
C ARG A 12 3.16 7.24 17.00
N LYS A 13 2.89 6.23 16.16
CA LYS A 13 3.93 5.33 15.64
C LYS A 13 5.05 6.11 14.96
N SER A 14 6.29 5.68 15.19
CA SER A 14 7.44 6.26 14.51
C SER A 14 7.38 5.97 13.01
N LEU A 15 8.14 6.71 12.21
CA LEU A 15 8.23 6.45 10.77
C LEU A 15 8.81 5.05 10.49
N ILE A 16 9.73 4.59 11.34
CA ILE A 16 10.34 3.26 11.23
C ILE A 16 9.27 2.18 11.43
N ASP A 17 8.44 2.30 12.47
CA ASP A 17 7.36 1.33 12.74
C ASP A 17 6.35 1.31 11.58
N LEU A 18 6.04 2.47 11.01
CA LEU A 18 5.10 2.59 9.88
C LEU A 18 5.68 2.01 8.58
N ALA A 19 6.98 2.18 8.36
CA ALA A 19 7.67 1.58 7.22
C ALA A 19 7.76 0.05 7.35
N GLU A 20 8.03 -0.47 8.54
CA GLU A 20 7.98 -1.90 8.80
C GLU A 20 6.57 -2.45 8.54
N ASP A 21 5.55 -1.80 9.10
CA ASP A 21 4.15 -2.12 8.90
C ASP A 21 3.73 -2.12 7.42
N SER A 22 4.31 -1.23 6.60
CA SER A 22 4.02 -1.10 5.18
C SER A 22 4.75 -2.13 4.30
N GLY A 23 5.57 -3.00 4.88
CA GLY A 23 6.37 -4.00 4.15
C GLY A 23 7.62 -3.41 3.48
N PHE A 24 8.04 -2.22 3.91
CA PHE A 24 9.13 -1.48 3.30
C PHE A 24 10.46 -2.22 3.43
N PHE A 25 10.74 -2.76 4.62
CA PHE A 25 12.00 -3.47 4.88
C PHE A 25 12.14 -4.80 4.12
N ASP A 26 11.08 -5.28 3.48
CA ASP A 26 11.11 -6.46 2.64
C ASP A 26 11.55 -6.16 1.19
N LEU A 27 11.58 -4.88 0.80
CA LEU A 27 11.95 -4.43 -0.55
C LEU A 27 13.46 -4.24 -0.70
N ASN A 28 14.00 -4.69 -1.84
CA ASN A 28 15.30 -4.28 -2.34
C ASN A 28 15.16 -3.12 -3.34
N ALA A 29 16.22 -2.35 -3.57
CA ALA A 29 16.24 -1.31 -4.60
C ALA A 29 15.91 -1.84 -6.01
N SER A 30 16.25 -3.10 -6.32
CA SER A 30 15.89 -3.75 -7.59
C SER A 30 14.39 -3.95 -7.76
N ASP A 31 13.65 -4.10 -6.66
CA ASP A 31 12.19 -4.29 -6.67
C ASP A 31 11.47 -2.98 -7.05
N LEU A 32 12.16 -1.83 -6.95
CA LEU A 32 11.63 -0.52 -7.30
C LEU A 32 11.84 -0.15 -8.77
N VAL A 33 12.39 -1.04 -9.58
CA VAL A 33 12.61 -0.82 -11.00
C VAL A 33 11.37 -1.30 -11.79
N PHE A 34 10.75 -0.39 -12.52
CA PHE A 34 9.56 -0.58 -13.34
C PHE A 34 9.87 -1.31 -14.66
N ASP A 35 10.98 -0.97 -15.31
CA ASP A 35 11.36 -1.55 -16.61
C ASP A 35 12.89 -1.56 -16.76
N ILE A 36 13.42 -2.73 -17.13
CA ILE A 36 14.84 -2.95 -17.44
C ILE A 36 14.91 -3.32 -18.93
N SER A 37 14.72 -2.34 -19.81
CA SER A 37 15.12 -2.50 -21.20
C SER A 37 16.64 -2.36 -21.27
N THR A 38 17.31 -3.25 -22.02
CA THR A 38 18.77 -3.20 -22.23
C THR A 38 19.25 -1.93 -22.96
N THR A 39 18.32 -1.16 -23.51
CA THR A 39 18.56 0.01 -24.37
C THR A 39 18.11 1.33 -23.76
N SER A 40 17.47 1.33 -22.59
CA SER A 40 16.96 2.54 -21.94
C SER A 40 17.43 2.64 -20.49
N PRO A 41 17.58 3.86 -19.95
CA PRO A 41 17.91 4.02 -18.53
C PRO A 41 16.82 3.39 -17.66
N ALA A 42 17.24 2.76 -16.56
CA ALA A 42 16.33 2.13 -15.60
C ALA A 42 15.23 3.10 -15.17
N ARG A 43 13.98 2.67 -15.32
CA ARG A 43 12.81 3.42 -14.91
C ARG A 43 12.36 2.94 -13.55
N TYR A 44 12.18 3.82 -12.58
CA TYR A 44 11.69 3.48 -11.23
C TYR A 44 10.19 3.68 -11.13
N TYR A 45 9.54 2.99 -10.19
CA TYR A 45 8.17 3.37 -9.79
C TYR A 45 8.20 4.74 -9.13
N ASP A 46 7.19 5.55 -9.41
CA ASP A 46 7.02 6.84 -8.77
C ASP A 46 6.42 6.65 -7.36
N PHE A 47 5.52 5.68 -7.21
CA PHE A 47 4.86 5.38 -5.94
C PHE A 47 4.80 3.89 -5.63
N VAL A 48 4.70 3.58 -4.34
CA VAL A 48 4.46 2.23 -3.82
C VAL A 48 3.21 2.26 -2.94
N LEU A 49 2.26 1.39 -3.23
CA LEU A 49 1.06 1.14 -2.44
C LEU A 49 1.24 -0.15 -1.64
N SER A 50 0.78 -0.15 -0.40
CA SER A 50 0.69 -1.38 0.39
C SER A 50 -0.46 -1.31 1.39
N CYS A 51 -0.75 -2.44 2.02
CA CYS A 51 -1.75 -2.50 3.07
C CYS A 51 -1.39 -3.52 4.16
N ARG A 52 -2.03 -3.36 5.32
CA ARG A 52 -1.98 -4.34 6.40
C ARG A 52 -3.30 -4.42 7.15
N ARG A 53 -3.48 -5.50 7.91
CA ARG A 53 -4.56 -5.62 8.89
C ARG A 53 -4.21 -4.85 10.16
N CYS A 54 -5.17 -4.09 10.67
CA CYS A 54 -5.05 -3.42 11.96
C CYS A 54 -5.43 -4.39 13.09
N PRO A 55 -4.63 -4.50 14.16
CA PRO A 55 -5.05 -5.20 15.36
C PRO A 55 -6.19 -4.43 16.07
N ALA A 56 -6.91 -5.10 16.99
CA ALA A 56 -7.99 -4.48 17.77
C ALA A 56 -7.53 -3.25 18.57
N SER A 57 -6.27 -3.23 18.99
CA SER A 57 -5.64 -2.08 19.63
C SER A 57 -5.55 -0.84 18.75
N GLU A 58 -5.72 -0.96 17.43
CA GLU A 58 -5.66 0.13 16.45
C GLU A 58 -7.01 0.37 15.76
N GLY A 59 -8.10 -0.09 16.37
CA GLY A 59 -9.47 0.15 15.86
C GLY A 59 -10.00 -0.91 14.90
N ASN A 60 -9.34 -2.07 14.75
CA ASN A 60 -9.68 -3.11 13.77
C ASN A 60 -9.69 -2.57 12.31
N GLY A 61 -10.06 -3.39 11.33
CA GLY A 61 -10.04 -3.02 9.92
C GLY A 61 -8.65 -3.15 9.26
N LYS A 62 -8.32 -2.23 8.36
CA LYS A 62 -7.10 -2.27 7.53
C LYS A 62 -6.45 -0.89 7.46
N MET A 63 -5.13 -0.85 7.30
CA MET A 63 -4.37 0.37 7.02
C MET A 63 -3.85 0.30 5.59
N LEU A 64 -4.02 1.38 4.84
CA LEU A 64 -3.44 1.59 3.51
C LEU A 64 -2.25 2.53 3.62
N TYR A 65 -1.24 2.31 2.78
CA TYR A 65 -0.05 3.14 2.71
C TYR A 65 0.22 3.55 1.26
N LEU A 66 0.63 4.80 1.07
CA LEU A 66 1.18 5.31 -0.17
C LEU A 66 2.55 5.94 0.13
N MET A 67 3.55 5.50 -0.60
CA MET A 67 4.93 5.96 -0.45
C MET A 67 5.46 6.48 -1.77
N LYS A 68 6.30 7.52 -1.72
CA LYS A 68 7.05 8.04 -2.88
C LYS A 68 8.54 7.95 -2.59
N PHE A 69 9.33 7.52 -3.56
CA PHE A 69 10.78 7.52 -3.48
C PHE A 69 11.38 8.57 -4.39
N ASP A 70 12.48 9.17 -3.96
CA ASP A 70 13.32 9.95 -4.84
C ASP A 70 14.19 9.04 -5.73
N GLN A 71 14.97 9.63 -6.62
CA GLN A 71 15.87 8.90 -7.53
C GLN A 71 17.01 8.15 -6.80
N SER A 72 17.27 8.49 -5.53
CA SER A 72 18.26 7.85 -4.67
C SER A 72 17.63 6.84 -3.70
N VAL A 73 16.35 6.49 -3.89
CA VAL A 73 15.61 5.52 -3.07
C VAL A 73 15.44 6.00 -1.62
N ASN A 74 15.46 7.32 -1.39
CA ASN A 74 15.04 7.90 -0.12
C ASN A 74 13.52 8.08 -0.12
N LEU A 75 12.89 7.81 1.01
CA LEU A 75 11.46 8.02 1.20
C LEU A 75 11.15 9.52 1.16
N GLU A 76 10.45 10.02 0.15
CA GLU A 76 10.10 11.45 0.03
C GLU A 76 8.76 11.75 0.72
N LEU A 77 7.76 10.90 0.48
CA LEU A 77 6.40 11.06 0.99
C LEU A 77 5.90 9.74 1.57
N PHE A 78 5.21 9.85 2.71
CA PHE A 78 4.54 8.74 3.38
C PHE A 78 3.11 9.15 3.76
N GLU A 79 2.13 8.57 3.09
CA GLU A 79 0.71 8.76 3.35
C GLU A 79 0.13 7.47 3.93
N SER A 80 -0.76 7.62 4.91
CA SER A 80 -1.47 6.50 5.52
C SER A 80 -2.97 6.76 5.58
N CYS A 81 -3.78 5.71 5.54
CA CYS A 81 -5.23 5.82 5.60
C CYS A 81 -5.84 4.61 6.29
N HIS A 82 -6.56 4.85 7.39
CA HIS A 82 -7.28 3.81 8.12
C HIS A 82 -8.62 3.52 7.44
N VAL A 83 -8.83 2.27 7.06
CA VAL A 83 -10.12 1.76 6.57
C VAL A 83 -10.79 1.04 7.74
N PRO A 84 -11.83 1.63 8.32
CA PRO A 84 -12.46 1.09 9.52
C PRO A 84 -13.29 -0.15 9.20
N GLN A 85 -13.52 -1.00 10.21
CA GLN A 85 -14.11 -2.33 10.03
C GLN A 85 -15.51 -2.28 9.37
N GLU A 86 -16.28 -1.25 9.71
CA GLU A 86 -17.67 -1.04 9.27
C GLU A 86 -17.79 -0.92 7.75
N VAL A 87 -16.74 -0.42 7.07
CA VAL A 87 -16.71 -0.31 5.61
C VAL A 87 -16.73 -1.69 4.94
N PHE A 88 -16.10 -2.67 5.58
CA PHE A 88 -16.07 -4.07 5.12
C PHE A 88 -17.38 -4.79 5.42
N ASP A 89 -17.97 -4.50 6.57
CA ASP A 89 -19.27 -5.08 6.96
C ASP A 89 -20.38 -4.64 6.00
N ASP A 90 -20.25 -3.45 5.41
CA ASP A 90 -21.11 -2.94 4.33
C ASP A 90 -20.71 -3.46 2.93
N GLY A 91 -19.97 -4.56 2.85
CA GLY A 91 -19.71 -5.31 1.61
C GLY A 91 -18.48 -4.89 0.81
N MET A 92 -17.56 -4.08 1.35
CA MET A 92 -16.26 -3.86 0.73
C MET A 92 -15.40 -5.14 0.86
N PRO A 93 -14.82 -5.68 -0.23
CA PRO A 93 -13.93 -6.82 -0.14
C PRO A 93 -12.67 -6.53 0.69
N GLN A 94 -12.24 -7.51 1.49
CA GLN A 94 -11.10 -7.39 2.42
C GLN A 94 -9.76 -7.86 1.82
N SER A 95 -9.75 -8.34 0.57
CA SER A 95 -8.54 -8.80 -0.09
C SER A 95 -7.56 -7.64 -0.26
N ASP A 96 -6.27 -7.90 -0.03
CA ASP A 96 -5.23 -6.89 -0.14
C ASP A 96 -5.18 -6.29 -1.55
N LEU A 97 -5.39 -7.12 -2.58
CA LEU A 97 -5.49 -6.65 -3.96
C LEU A 97 -6.72 -5.77 -4.20
N GLY A 98 -7.88 -6.12 -3.66
CA GLY A 98 -9.08 -5.28 -3.77
C GLY A 98 -8.89 -3.92 -3.08
N LEU A 99 -8.16 -3.91 -1.98
CA LEU A 99 -7.78 -2.69 -1.26
C LEU A 99 -6.85 -1.78 -2.08
N MET A 100 -6.04 -2.31 -3.01
CA MET A 100 -5.26 -1.49 -3.93
C MET A 100 -6.17 -0.64 -4.84
N THR A 101 -7.32 -1.17 -5.26
CA THR A 101 -8.32 -0.40 -6.02
C THR A 101 -8.85 0.78 -5.20
N LEU A 102 -9.16 0.56 -3.92
CA LEU A 102 -9.59 1.64 -3.03
C LEU A 102 -8.46 2.67 -2.82
N ALA A 103 -7.23 2.22 -2.61
CA ALA A 103 -6.06 3.09 -2.48
C ALA A 103 -5.89 4.01 -3.70
N VAL A 104 -5.99 3.45 -4.92
CA VAL A 104 -5.93 4.23 -6.16
C VAL A 104 -7.01 5.31 -6.20
N LEU A 105 -8.22 5.01 -5.74
CA LEU A 105 -9.34 5.97 -5.72
C LEU A 105 -9.23 7.03 -4.63
N ILE A 106 -8.57 6.73 -3.50
CA ILE A 106 -8.27 7.69 -2.44
C ILE A 106 -7.23 8.69 -2.93
N TRP A 107 -6.13 8.19 -3.49
CA TRP A 107 -4.98 9.01 -3.88
C TRP A 107 -4.93 9.37 -5.36
N LYS A 108 -6.04 9.24 -6.10
CA LYS A 108 -6.13 9.45 -7.55
C LYS A 108 -5.48 10.74 -8.05
N ASN A 109 -5.59 11.83 -7.30
CA ASN A 109 -5.03 13.13 -7.68
C ASN A 109 -3.51 13.20 -7.47
N ILE A 110 -2.97 12.39 -6.55
CA ILE A 110 -1.53 12.31 -6.26
C ILE A 110 -0.83 11.40 -7.26
N ILE A 111 -1.44 10.25 -7.57
CA ILE A 111 -0.80 9.21 -8.38
C ILE A 111 -1.12 9.27 -9.88
N ALA A 112 -1.99 10.18 -10.34
CA ALA A 112 -2.38 10.28 -11.74
C ALA A 112 -1.15 10.35 -12.67
N LYS A 113 -1.20 9.65 -13.81
CA LYS A 113 -0.11 9.58 -14.81
C LYS A 113 1.23 9.05 -14.27
N SER A 114 1.21 8.34 -13.14
CA SER A 114 2.42 7.83 -12.49
C SER A 114 2.53 6.31 -12.63
N ARG A 115 3.72 5.77 -12.31
CA ARG A 115 3.99 4.33 -12.20
C ARG A 115 3.87 3.92 -10.74
N VAL A 116 3.05 2.92 -10.46
CA VAL A 116 2.71 2.49 -9.11
C VAL A 116 3.03 1.00 -8.93
N LEU A 117 3.78 0.68 -7.88
CA LEU A 117 3.97 -0.70 -7.43
C LEU A 117 2.95 -1.01 -6.33
N CYS A 118 2.10 -1.99 -6.54
CA CYS A 118 1.12 -2.46 -5.57
C CYS A 118 1.66 -3.69 -4.85
N LEU A 119 1.96 -3.55 -3.56
CA LEU A 119 2.44 -4.61 -2.69
C LEU A 119 1.26 -5.28 -1.98
N VAL A 120 1.12 -6.58 -2.19
CA VAL A 120 0.06 -7.41 -1.59
C VAL A 120 0.69 -8.55 -0.81
N ARG A 121 0.14 -8.90 0.36
CA ARG A 121 0.74 -9.96 1.21
C ARG A 121 0.32 -11.36 0.78
N ASN A 122 -0.87 -11.50 0.21
CA ASN A 122 -1.40 -12.77 -0.27
C ASN A 122 -2.14 -12.58 -1.61
N MET A 123 -1.90 -13.49 -2.55
CA MET A 123 -2.56 -13.61 -3.85
C MET A 123 -3.16 -15.00 -4.06
N GLU A 124 -3.39 -15.77 -2.98
CA GLU A 124 -4.05 -17.07 -3.03
C GLU A 124 -5.53 -16.92 -3.47
N GLY A 125 -5.98 -17.80 -4.36
CA GLY A 125 -7.35 -17.84 -4.86
C GLY A 125 -7.57 -17.14 -6.21
N ASP A 126 -8.83 -17.12 -6.66
CA ASP A 126 -9.22 -16.42 -7.88
C ASP A 126 -9.26 -14.91 -7.64
N ASN A 127 -8.25 -14.22 -8.18
CA ASN A 127 -8.09 -12.78 -8.07
C ASN A 127 -8.47 -12.03 -9.37
N SER A 128 -9.08 -12.72 -10.34
CA SER A 128 -9.43 -12.15 -11.65
C SER A 128 -10.25 -10.87 -11.53
N GLN A 129 -11.32 -10.89 -10.73
CA GLN A 129 -12.21 -9.76 -10.50
C GLN A 129 -11.50 -8.57 -9.84
N ALA A 130 -10.65 -8.84 -8.84
CA ALA A 130 -9.90 -7.79 -8.15
C ALA A 130 -8.82 -7.16 -9.05
N LEU A 131 -8.15 -7.96 -9.88
CA LEU A 131 -7.21 -7.48 -10.89
C LEU A 131 -7.90 -6.61 -11.94
N GLU A 132 -9.04 -7.04 -12.46
CA GLU A 132 -9.82 -6.27 -13.43
C GLU A 132 -10.32 -4.94 -12.85
N ALA A 133 -10.77 -4.94 -11.59
CA ALA A 133 -11.13 -3.72 -10.88
C ALA A 133 -9.94 -2.75 -10.75
N LEU A 134 -8.76 -3.27 -10.41
CA LEU A 134 -7.54 -2.47 -10.29
C LEU A 134 -7.11 -1.90 -11.65
N LYS A 135 -7.14 -2.70 -12.72
CA LYS A 135 -6.85 -2.26 -14.09
C LYS A 135 -7.77 -1.14 -14.51
N ARG A 136 -9.08 -1.28 -14.29
CA ARG A 136 -10.08 -0.25 -14.59
C ARG A 136 -9.82 1.05 -13.84
N ALA A 137 -9.57 0.96 -12.53
CA ALA A 137 -9.30 2.12 -11.69
C ALA A 137 -8.03 2.85 -12.14
N THR A 138 -6.94 2.12 -12.33
CA THR A 138 -5.64 2.70 -12.74
C THR A 138 -5.69 3.28 -14.16
N TYR A 139 -6.36 2.60 -15.09
CA TYR A 139 -6.53 3.05 -16.46
C TYR A 139 -7.19 4.42 -16.56
N LYS A 140 -8.28 4.64 -15.80
CA LYS A 140 -9.00 5.94 -15.77
C LYS A 140 -8.10 7.13 -15.44
N PHE A 141 -7.07 6.92 -14.63
CA PHE A 141 -6.13 7.97 -14.20
C PHE A 141 -4.78 7.90 -14.93
N SER A 142 -4.69 7.11 -16.01
CA SER A 142 -3.47 6.88 -16.78
C SER A 142 -2.31 6.36 -15.92
N VAL A 143 -2.61 5.56 -14.91
CA VAL A 143 -1.62 4.98 -13.99
C VAL A 143 -1.12 3.66 -14.54
N SER A 144 0.19 3.54 -14.72
CA SER A 144 0.83 2.25 -14.95
C SER A 144 0.99 1.53 -13.62
N HIS A 145 0.59 0.27 -13.51
CA HIS A 145 0.63 -0.46 -12.25
C HIS A 145 1.28 -1.83 -12.44
N HIS A 146 2.02 -2.27 -11.43
CA HIS A 146 2.45 -3.66 -11.28
C HIS A 146 2.04 -4.17 -9.90
N VAL A 147 1.71 -5.46 -9.79
CA VAL A 147 1.35 -6.10 -8.53
C VAL A 147 2.47 -7.05 -8.15
N GLN A 148 3.01 -6.90 -6.95
CA GLN A 148 4.05 -7.78 -6.41
C GLN A 148 3.57 -8.36 -5.07
N THR A 149 3.74 -9.67 -4.93
CA THR A 149 3.45 -10.34 -3.66
C THR A 149 4.66 -10.19 -2.73
N LEU A 150 4.44 -9.68 -1.52
CA LEU A 150 5.43 -9.69 -0.46
C LEU A 150 5.56 -11.13 0.05
N VAL A 151 6.54 -11.85 -0.48
CA VAL A 151 6.92 -13.15 0.07
C VAL A 151 7.88 -12.88 1.21
N PRO A 152 7.57 -13.27 2.47
CA PRO A 152 8.55 -13.22 3.54
C PRO A 152 9.73 -14.06 3.08
N ARG A 153 10.89 -13.44 2.83
CA ARG A 153 12.08 -14.21 2.46
C ARG A 153 12.36 -15.13 3.64
N ARG A 154 12.23 -16.44 3.42
CA ARG A 154 12.68 -17.44 4.41
C ARG A 154 14.11 -17.07 4.76
N ALA A 155 14.35 -16.70 6.01
CA ALA A 155 15.71 -16.62 6.53
C ALA A 155 16.36 -17.97 6.21
N SER A 156 17.36 -17.97 5.34
CA SER A 156 18.11 -19.18 5.03
C SER A 156 18.64 -19.71 6.35
N VAL A 157 18.17 -20.90 6.71
CA VAL A 157 18.55 -21.61 7.92
C VAL A 157 19.99 -22.08 7.78
N SER A 158 20.91 -21.17 8.05
CA SER A 158 22.32 -21.50 8.31
C SER A 158 22.94 -20.38 9.13
N SER A 159 22.45 -20.23 10.37
CA SER A 159 23.21 -19.76 11.54
C SER A 159 22.26 -19.78 12.75
N GLY A 160 22.34 -20.85 13.54
CA GLY A 160 21.74 -20.87 14.87
C GLY A 160 22.51 -19.95 15.80
N SER A 161 21.83 -18.99 16.43
CA SER A 161 22.05 -18.63 17.83
C SER A 161 21.02 -17.58 18.28
N SER A 162 20.27 -17.98 19.30
CA SER A 162 19.88 -17.25 20.51
C SER A 162 19.66 -15.72 20.45
N PHE A 163 18.46 -15.33 20.89
CA PHE A 163 18.13 -14.10 21.64
C PHE A 163 19.25 -13.05 21.76
N GLY A 164 19.07 -11.91 21.10
CA GLY A 164 19.86 -10.72 21.38
C GLY A 164 20.01 -9.83 20.16
N SER A 165 19.71 -8.56 20.33
CA SER A 165 19.96 -7.48 19.36
C SER A 165 21.26 -7.68 18.60
N ASN A 166 21.19 -7.85 17.28
CA ASN A 166 22.33 -7.64 16.41
C ASN A 166 21.81 -7.24 15.03
N HIS A 167 21.89 -5.93 14.76
CA HIS A 167 21.97 -5.34 13.43
C HIS A 167 23.22 -5.89 12.70
N SER A 168 23.25 -7.19 12.40
CA SER A 168 24.33 -7.79 11.64
C SER A 168 24.17 -7.37 10.17
N TYR A 169 24.90 -6.32 9.79
CA TYR A 169 25.68 -6.12 8.55
C TYR A 169 25.35 -6.97 7.31
N LEU A 170 24.07 -7.19 7.01
CA LEU A 170 23.63 -7.94 5.83
C LEU A 170 23.67 -7.04 4.61
N THR A 171 24.69 -7.21 3.77
CA THR A 171 24.74 -6.89 2.33
C THR A 171 24.50 -5.45 1.90
N ASP A 172 25.56 -4.85 1.35
CA ASP A 172 25.70 -3.48 0.84
C ASP A 172 25.00 -3.23 -0.51
N GLY A 173 23.84 -3.85 -0.73
CA GLY A 173 22.92 -3.45 -1.79
C GLY A 173 22.06 -2.31 -1.26
N MET A 174 21.94 -1.19 -1.99
CA MET A 174 21.21 0.03 -1.61
C MET A 174 20.03 -0.24 -0.67
N LYS A 175 20.30 -0.22 0.64
CA LYS A 175 19.27 -0.33 1.67
C LYS A 175 18.56 0.99 1.66
N MET A 176 17.34 0.93 1.18
CA MET A 176 16.39 2.01 1.19
C MET A 176 16.46 2.82 2.48
N ARG A 177 16.88 4.08 2.37
CA ARG A 177 17.22 4.90 3.52
C ARG A 177 15.96 5.64 3.95
N VAL A 178 15.33 5.16 5.03
CA VAL A 178 14.17 5.82 5.69
C VAL A 178 14.55 7.20 6.28
N LEU A 179 15.84 7.57 6.25
CA LEU A 179 16.40 8.68 7.02
C LEU A 179 15.85 10.08 6.66
N LEU A 180 15.12 10.25 5.56
CA LEU A 180 14.73 11.58 5.05
C LEU A 180 13.30 11.64 4.48
N CYS A 181 12.28 11.29 5.28
CA CYS A 181 10.88 11.58 4.90
C CYS A 181 10.58 13.08 4.96
N GLN A 182 10.23 13.66 3.81
CA GLN A 182 9.93 15.09 3.69
C GLN A 182 8.50 15.41 4.11
N SER A 183 7.55 14.52 3.81
CA SER A 183 6.14 14.68 4.15
C SER A 183 5.53 13.39 4.70
N LYS A 184 4.90 13.49 5.87
CA LYS A 184 4.13 12.41 6.50
C LYS A 184 2.72 12.90 6.81
N ASN A 185 1.70 12.33 6.16
CA ASN A 185 0.30 12.65 6.43
C ASN A 185 -0.55 11.39 6.64
N GLU A 186 -1.68 11.60 7.31
CA GLU A 186 -2.71 10.60 7.53
C GLU A 186 -4.02 11.14 6.95
N VAL A 187 -4.63 10.38 6.05
CA VAL A 187 -5.95 10.68 5.50
C VAL A 187 -6.99 10.36 6.55
N GLU A 188 -7.48 11.38 7.25
CA GLU A 188 -8.44 11.23 8.35
C GLU A 188 -9.80 10.70 7.87
N HIS A 189 -10.21 11.02 6.64
CA HIS A 189 -11.53 10.68 6.10
C HIS A 189 -11.46 10.16 4.67
N ILE A 190 -11.96 8.93 4.47
CA ILE A 190 -12.13 8.34 3.16
C ILE A 190 -13.39 8.90 2.51
N SER A 191 -13.26 9.42 1.28
CA SER A 191 -14.43 9.93 0.57
C SER A 191 -15.46 8.82 0.31
N ALA A 192 -16.74 9.12 0.58
CA ALA A 192 -17.83 8.19 0.29
C ALA A 192 -17.90 7.80 -1.21
N GLN A 193 -17.44 8.70 -2.08
CA GLN A 193 -17.32 8.41 -3.51
C GLN A 193 -16.29 7.31 -3.78
N SER A 194 -15.09 7.39 -3.21
CA SER A 194 -14.04 6.38 -3.38
C SER A 194 -14.51 5.00 -2.91
N ILE A 195 -15.23 4.94 -1.78
CA ILE A 195 -15.79 3.68 -1.27
C ILE A 195 -16.83 3.11 -2.24
N ARG A 196 -17.79 3.92 -2.68
CA ARG A 196 -18.85 3.47 -3.62
C ARG A 196 -18.26 2.99 -4.95
N GLU A 197 -17.31 3.74 -5.52
CA GLU A 197 -16.63 3.37 -6.75
C GLU A 197 -15.83 2.06 -6.59
N ALA A 198 -15.11 1.90 -5.47
CA ALA A 198 -14.36 0.69 -5.18
C ALA A 198 -15.27 -0.55 -5.06
N LYS A 199 -16.38 -0.43 -4.30
CA LYS A 199 -17.38 -1.50 -4.16
C LYS A 199 -17.95 -1.92 -5.51
N ALA A 200 -18.30 -0.95 -6.35
CA ALA A 200 -18.86 -1.23 -7.67
C ALA A 200 -17.86 -1.89 -8.62
N LEU A 201 -16.59 -1.45 -8.63
CA LEU A 201 -15.56 -2.05 -9.46
C LEU A 201 -15.22 -3.48 -9.01
N LEU A 202 -15.15 -3.69 -7.69
CA LEU A 202 -14.85 -5.00 -7.12
C LEU A 202 -16.05 -5.94 -7.11
N ASN A 203 -17.27 -5.44 -7.32
CA ASN A 203 -18.48 -6.23 -7.49
C ASN A 203 -19.28 -5.71 -8.70
N PRO A 204 -18.89 -6.08 -9.94
CA PRO A 204 -19.50 -5.55 -11.16
C PRO A 204 -21.01 -5.80 -11.25
N SER A 205 -21.51 -6.89 -10.65
CA SER A 205 -22.95 -7.18 -10.56
C SER A 205 -23.74 -6.14 -9.76
N SER A 206 -23.08 -5.37 -8.90
CA SER A 206 -23.74 -4.31 -8.12
C SER A 206 -24.07 -3.07 -8.93
N ASN A 207 -23.28 -2.73 -9.96
CA ASN A 207 -23.52 -1.55 -10.77
C ASN A 207 -22.82 -1.61 -12.15
N PRO A 208 -23.49 -2.08 -13.21
CA PRO A 208 -22.89 -2.20 -14.54
C PRO A 208 -22.62 -0.85 -15.22
N ILE A 209 -23.26 0.25 -14.78
CA ILE A 209 -23.07 1.59 -15.37
C ILE A 209 -21.68 2.14 -15.00
N LEU A 210 -21.16 1.81 -13.82
CA LEU A 210 -19.83 2.26 -13.39
C LEU A 210 -18.70 1.67 -14.25
N CYS A 211 -18.91 0.53 -14.91
CA CYS A 211 -17.98 -0.01 -15.91
C CYS A 211 -17.82 0.90 -17.13
N VAL A 212 -18.80 1.78 -17.42
CA VAL A 212 -18.71 2.78 -18.50
C VAL A 212 -17.86 3.97 -18.06
N CYS A 213 -17.92 4.35 -16.78
CA CYS A 213 -17.10 5.41 -16.20
C CYS A 213 -15.64 4.98 -15.91
N PHE A 214 -15.35 3.68 -16.06
CA PHE A 214 -14.05 3.03 -15.88
C PHE A 214 -13.85 1.96 -16.96
N PRO A 215 -13.65 2.36 -18.23
CA PRO A 215 -13.53 1.40 -19.33
C PRO A 215 -12.26 0.54 -19.18
N LEU A 216 -12.36 -0.72 -19.61
CA LEU A 216 -11.19 -1.51 -19.98
C LEU A 216 -10.83 -1.14 -21.42
N ILE A 217 -9.57 -0.82 -21.68
CA ILE A 217 -9.02 -0.65 -23.02
C ILE A 217 -7.94 -1.70 -23.22
#